data_AF-A0A4Q3RIJ3-F1
#
_entry.id   AF-A0A4Q3RIJ3-F1
#
_cell.length_a   1.000
_cell.length_b   1.000
_cell.length_c   1.000
_cell.angle_alpha   90.00
_cell.angle_beta   90.00
_cell.angle_gamma   90.00
#
_symmetry.space_group_name_H-M   'P 1'
#
loop_
_entity.id
_entity.type
_entity.pdbx_description
1 polymer ?
#
loop_
_entity_poly.entity_id
_entity_poly.type
_entity_poly.pdbx_seq_one_letter_code
_entity_poly.pdbx_strand_id
1 'polypeptide(L)'
;MQIVVLADAVQKEELLNGITLPEVIWLEGEQDLLQYKDADAFIDLKFVNSADRKAVLKQLLPRPVIVNSVVATLKEIGEAFIRINAWNTFLSSSLIEAAVANEENKAKAEAVFILLNRKWEWLPDEPGFVSPRVVSMIINEAFMALAENVST
;
A
#
# COMPACT_ATOMS: atom_id res chain seq x y z
N MET A 1 14.30 -12.92 4.95
CA MET A 1 13.70 -12.19 3.82
C MET A 1 13.78 -10.72 4.15
N GLN A 2 14.68 -9.99 3.50
CA GLN A 2 14.88 -8.56 3.76
C GLN A 2 13.83 -7.73 3.01
N ILE A 3 13.08 -6.90 3.73
CA ILE A 3 12.07 -6.01 3.15
C ILE A 3 12.48 -4.56 3.33
N VAL A 4 12.40 -3.78 2.27
CA VAL A 4 12.63 -2.33 2.30
C VAL A 4 11.28 -1.63 2.29
N VAL A 5 11.04 -0.74 3.25
CA VAL A 5 9.79 0.00 3.41
C VAL A 5 10.07 1.50 3.38
N LEU A 6 9.53 2.20 2.38
CA LEU A 6 9.50 3.65 2.31
C LEU A 6 8.23 4.16 3.00
N ALA A 7 8.41 4.82 4.16
CA ALA A 7 7.31 5.24 5.03
C ALA A 7 7.67 6.53 5.78
N ASP A 8 6.66 7.29 6.19
CA ASP A 8 6.85 8.32 7.23
C ASP A 8 6.72 7.72 8.65
N ALA A 9 6.89 8.56 9.67
CA ALA A 9 6.84 8.13 11.07
C ALA A 9 5.47 7.57 11.46
N VAL A 10 4.37 8.17 10.98
CA VAL A 10 3.00 7.75 11.29
C VAL A 10 2.72 6.39 10.64
N GLN A 11 3.07 6.25 9.36
CA GLN A 11 2.90 5.00 8.61
C GLN A 11 3.73 3.87 9.21
N LYS A 12 4.97 4.15 9.64
CA LYS A 12 5.81 3.18 10.32
C LYS A 12 5.19 2.71 11.63
N GLU A 13 4.71 3.64 12.45
CA GLU A 13 4.04 3.32 13.72
C GLU A 13 2.77 2.47 13.48
N GLU A 14 1.95 2.84 12.52
CA GLU A 14 0.74 2.10 12.17
C GLU A 14 1.02 0.70 11.61
N LEU A 15 2.02 0.55 10.73
CA LEU A 15 2.37 -0.76 10.18
C LEU A 15 2.94 -1.67 11.28
N LEU A 16 3.75 -1.11 12.19
CA LEU A 16 4.26 -1.86 13.33
C LEU A 16 3.14 -2.19 14.33
N ASN A 17 2.18 -1.31 14.59
CA ASN A 17 1.06 -1.55 15.52
C ASN A 17 1.45 -2.32 16.81
N GLY A 18 2.56 -1.91 17.44
CA GLY A 18 3.10 -2.55 18.64
C GLY A 18 3.85 -3.88 18.45
N ILE A 19 3.96 -4.41 17.23
CA ILE A 19 4.80 -5.56 16.89
C ILE A 19 6.18 -5.14 16.40
N THR A 20 7.16 -6.02 16.54
CA THR A 20 8.49 -5.86 15.94
C THR A 20 8.62 -6.77 14.73
N LEU A 21 9.01 -6.20 13.59
CA LEU A 21 9.25 -6.95 12.37
C LEU A 21 10.77 -7.12 12.20
N PRO A 22 11.31 -8.36 12.28
CA PRO A 22 12.71 -8.60 11.97
C PRO A 22 12.97 -8.32 10.48
N GLU A 23 14.19 -7.89 10.14
CA GLU A 23 14.67 -7.76 8.74
C GLU A 23 13.94 -6.71 7.87
N VAL A 24 13.32 -5.70 8.49
CA VAL A 24 12.75 -4.53 7.79
C VAL A 24 13.71 -3.34 7.81
N ILE A 25 14.06 -2.85 6.63
CA ILE A 25 14.83 -1.62 6.43
C ILE A 25 13.85 -0.48 6.16
N TRP A 26 13.88 0.54 7.00
CA TRP A 26 13.00 1.71 6.89
C TRP A 26 13.72 2.84 6.18
N LEU A 27 13.10 3.39 5.14
CA LEU A 27 13.57 4.56 4.41
C LEU A 27 12.56 5.70 4.57
N GLU A 28 13.06 6.93 4.70
CA GLU A 28 12.22 8.13 4.71
C GLU A 28 12.16 8.81 3.32
N GLY A 29 13.22 8.64 2.53
CA GLY A 29 13.41 9.23 1.21
C GLY A 29 13.51 8.20 0.09
N GLU A 30 13.01 8.55 -1.09
CA GLU A 30 13.00 7.68 -2.27
C GLU A 30 14.40 7.46 -2.89
N GLN A 31 15.32 8.40 -2.68
CA GLN A 31 16.67 8.34 -3.25
C GLN A 31 17.48 7.11 -2.81
N ASP A 32 17.14 6.54 -1.65
CA ASP A 32 17.87 5.40 -1.08
C ASP A 32 17.31 4.05 -1.53
N LEU A 33 16.14 3.99 -2.17
CA LEU A 33 15.51 2.74 -2.63
C LEU A 33 16.45 1.89 -3.49
N LEU A 34 17.17 2.54 -4.40
CA LEU A 34 18.05 1.86 -5.35
C LEU A 34 19.36 1.34 -4.72
N GLN A 35 19.68 1.72 -3.49
CA GLN A 35 20.84 1.19 -2.76
C GLN A 35 20.59 -0.24 -2.26
N TYR A 36 19.31 -0.64 -2.16
CA TYR A 36 18.89 -1.93 -1.64
C TYR A 36 18.31 -2.85 -2.73
N LYS A 37 18.78 -2.73 -3.99
CA LYS A 37 18.29 -3.53 -5.14
C LYS A 37 18.30 -5.04 -4.91
N ASP A 38 19.16 -5.53 -4.02
CA ASP A 38 19.28 -6.95 -3.69
C ASP A 38 18.29 -7.43 -2.62
N ALA A 39 17.49 -6.52 -2.04
CA ALA A 39 16.44 -6.87 -1.09
C ALA A 39 15.37 -7.77 -1.72
N ASP A 40 14.63 -8.47 -0.87
CA ASP A 40 13.68 -9.48 -1.31
C ASP A 40 12.33 -8.90 -1.72
N ALA A 41 11.95 -7.77 -1.13
CA ALA A 41 10.71 -7.07 -1.42
C ALA A 41 10.79 -5.58 -1.09
N PHE A 42 9.95 -4.79 -1.74
CA PHE A 42 9.85 -3.35 -1.53
C PHE A 42 8.41 -2.95 -1.26
N ILE A 43 8.21 -2.06 -0.29
CA ILE A 43 6.92 -1.47 0.04
C ILE A 43 7.05 0.05 0.00
N ASP A 44 6.34 0.71 -0.90
CA ASP A 44 6.26 2.17 -0.99
C ASP A 44 4.94 2.67 -0.43
N LEU A 45 4.92 3.00 0.86
CA LEU A 45 3.74 3.54 1.54
C LEU A 45 3.50 5.02 1.19
N LYS A 46 4.52 5.71 0.70
CA LYS A 46 4.50 7.10 0.24
C LYS A 46 4.41 7.19 -1.28
N PHE A 47 3.79 6.19 -1.91
CA PHE A 47 3.75 6.10 -3.36
C PHE A 47 3.02 7.32 -3.96
N VAL A 48 3.65 7.92 -4.96
CA VAL A 48 3.08 8.98 -5.79
C VAL A 48 3.02 8.46 -7.22
N ASN A 49 1.85 8.56 -7.87
CA ASN A 49 1.69 8.15 -9.27
C ASN A 49 2.30 9.17 -10.24
N SER A 50 3.63 9.35 -10.17
CA SER A 50 4.42 10.14 -11.12
C SER A 50 5.20 9.22 -12.06
N ALA A 51 5.58 9.75 -13.23
CA ALA A 51 6.42 9.00 -14.17
C ALA A 51 7.77 8.60 -13.55
N ASP A 52 8.40 9.53 -12.82
CA ASP A 52 9.71 9.33 -12.21
C ASP A 52 9.67 8.29 -11.09
N ARG A 53 8.69 8.37 -10.18
CA ARG A 53 8.55 7.37 -9.10
C ARG A 53 8.33 5.97 -9.68
N LYS A 54 7.47 5.85 -10.71
CA LYS A 54 7.26 4.57 -11.42
C LYS A 54 8.54 4.07 -12.10
N ALA A 55 9.34 4.95 -12.70
CA ALA A 55 10.60 4.58 -13.34
C ALA A 55 11.63 4.07 -12.33
N VAL A 56 11.73 4.68 -11.14
CA VAL A 56 12.58 4.20 -10.04
C VAL A 56 12.12 2.82 -9.58
N LEU A 57 10.84 2.65 -9.27
CA LEU A 57 10.29 1.39 -8.77
C LEU A 57 10.39 0.23 -9.78
N LYS A 58 10.26 0.51 -11.08
CA LYS A 58 10.45 -0.51 -12.13
C LYS A 58 11.85 -1.11 -12.17
N GLN A 59 12.87 -0.40 -11.70
CA GLN A 59 14.24 -0.93 -11.61
C GLN A 59 14.42 -1.98 -10.51
N LEU A 60 13.43 -2.12 -9.62
CA LEU A 60 13.44 -3.10 -8.52
C LEU A 60 12.81 -4.43 -8.95
N LEU A 61 12.17 -4.48 -10.12
CA LEU A 61 11.62 -5.70 -10.70
C LEU A 61 12.76 -6.68 -11.08
N PRO A 62 12.55 -8.00 -11.00
CA PRO A 62 11.27 -8.70 -10.79
C PRO A 62 10.92 -8.99 -9.31
N ARG A 63 11.57 -8.31 -8.35
CA ARG A 63 11.18 -8.40 -6.93
C ARG A 63 9.78 -7.80 -6.74
N PRO A 64 8.97 -8.31 -5.80
CA PRO A 64 7.67 -7.74 -5.52
C PRO A 64 7.81 -6.29 -5.05
N VAL A 65 7.09 -5.40 -5.73
CA VAL A 65 6.97 -3.99 -5.38
C VAL A 65 5.52 -3.72 -5.01
N ILE A 66 5.28 -3.53 -3.72
CA ILE A 66 3.97 -3.22 -3.14
C ILE A 66 3.88 -1.71 -2.98
N VAL A 67 2.79 -1.11 -3.42
CA VAL A 67 2.59 0.34 -3.38
C VAL A 67 1.26 0.70 -2.74
N ASN A 68 1.27 1.75 -1.93
CA ASN A 68 0.05 2.38 -1.43
C ASN A 68 -0.64 3.13 -2.57
N SER A 69 -1.60 2.48 -3.24
CA SER A 69 -2.32 3.08 -4.35
C SER A 69 -3.80 2.78 -4.25
N VAL A 70 -4.49 3.58 -3.45
CA VAL A 70 -5.93 3.43 -3.22
C VAL A 70 -6.74 3.88 -4.43
N VAL A 71 -6.34 4.96 -5.11
CA VAL A 71 -7.14 5.57 -6.20
C VAL A 71 -6.74 5.06 -7.58
N ALA A 72 -5.45 5.06 -7.92
CA ALA A 72 -4.98 4.71 -9.25
C ALA A 72 -4.85 3.19 -9.42
N THR A 73 -5.36 2.67 -10.54
CA THR A 73 -5.39 1.23 -10.85
C THR A 73 -4.07 0.68 -11.39
N LEU A 74 -3.89 -0.65 -11.43
CA LEU A 74 -2.71 -1.28 -12.03
C LEU A 74 -2.59 -0.95 -13.51
N LYS A 75 -3.70 -0.70 -14.21
CA LYS A 75 -3.69 -0.19 -15.58
C LYS A 75 -3.01 1.19 -15.70
N GLU A 76 -3.12 2.03 -14.67
CA GLU A 76 -2.55 3.39 -14.65
C GLU A 76 -1.11 3.43 -14.11
N ILE A 77 -0.80 2.58 -13.12
CA ILE A 77 0.49 2.58 -12.44
C ILE A 77 1.47 1.51 -12.97
N GLY A 78 0.95 0.45 -13.57
CA GLY A 78 1.71 -0.67 -14.13
C GLY A 78 1.33 -2.02 -13.49
N GLU A 79 1.03 -3.01 -14.33
CA GLU A 79 0.59 -4.37 -13.94
C GLU A 79 1.64 -5.18 -13.19
N ALA A 80 2.91 -4.75 -13.23
CA ALA A 80 3.99 -5.40 -12.49
C ALA A 80 3.98 -5.08 -10.98
N PHE A 81 3.23 -4.07 -10.54
CA PHE A 81 3.13 -3.69 -9.14
C PHE A 81 2.01 -4.47 -8.43
N ILE A 82 2.03 -4.43 -7.10
CA ILE A 82 0.94 -4.87 -6.23
C ILE A 82 0.40 -3.64 -5.52
N ARG A 83 -0.92 -3.40 -5.60
CA ARG A 83 -1.57 -2.29 -4.89
C ARG A 83 -2.03 -2.76 -3.52
N ILE A 84 -1.91 -1.90 -2.52
CA ILE A 84 -2.57 -2.07 -1.22
C ILE A 84 -3.30 -0.80 -0.79
N ASN A 85 -4.28 -0.97 0.10
CA ASN A 85 -4.79 0.11 0.93
C ASN A 85 -3.87 0.33 2.13
N ALA A 86 -3.11 1.43 2.11
CA ALA A 86 -2.30 1.88 3.23
C ALA A 86 -2.54 3.37 3.52
N TRP A 87 -3.79 3.84 3.38
CA TRP A 87 -4.18 5.10 4.00
C TRP A 87 -3.97 5.03 5.51
N ASN A 88 -3.60 6.16 6.12
CA ASN A 88 -3.48 6.26 7.57
C ASN A 88 -4.79 5.82 8.22
N THR A 89 -4.71 5.28 9.43
CA THR A 89 -5.71 4.52 10.18
C THR A 89 -6.07 3.14 9.59
N PHE A 90 -6.10 2.96 8.26
CA PHE A 90 -6.34 1.65 7.65
C PHE A 90 -5.10 0.75 7.69
N LEU A 91 -3.89 1.33 7.66
CA LEU A 91 -2.64 0.57 7.70
C LEU A 91 -2.45 -0.22 9.01
N SER A 92 -3.03 0.28 10.10
CA SER A 92 -3.07 -0.43 11.40
C SER A 92 -3.96 -1.67 11.41
N SER A 93 -4.82 -1.85 10.40
CA SER A 93 -5.73 -2.99 10.27
C SER A 93 -4.98 -4.32 10.22
N SER A 94 -5.61 -5.37 10.77
CA SER A 94 -5.12 -6.75 10.64
C SER A 94 -5.33 -7.34 9.24
N LEU A 95 -6.14 -6.69 8.39
CA LEU A 95 -6.46 -7.09 7.03
C LEU A 95 -5.92 -6.05 6.04
N ILE A 96 -5.13 -6.52 5.08
CA ILE A 96 -4.67 -5.74 3.92
C ILE A 96 -5.63 -5.98 2.76
N GLU A 97 -6.24 -4.93 2.24
CA GLU A 97 -6.92 -4.96 0.95
C GLU A 97 -5.88 -4.80 -0.16
N ALA A 98 -5.78 -5.78 -1.07
CA ALA A 98 -4.75 -5.82 -2.09
C ALA A 98 -5.30 -6.13 -3.49
N ALA A 99 -4.64 -5.63 -4.53
CA ALA A 99 -4.91 -5.96 -5.93
C ALA A 99 -3.59 -6.25 -6.67
N VAL A 100 -3.63 -7.23 -7.56
CA VAL A 100 -2.47 -7.68 -8.36
C VAL A 100 -2.94 -8.22 -9.71
N ALA A 101 -2.14 -8.03 -10.77
CA ALA A 101 -2.53 -8.41 -12.13
C ALA A 101 -2.20 -9.86 -12.47
N ASN A 102 -1.22 -10.47 -11.80
CA ASN A 102 -0.73 -11.81 -12.12
C ASN A 102 -0.47 -12.67 -10.87
N GLU A 103 -0.56 -13.99 -11.02
CA GLU A 103 -0.43 -14.96 -9.93
C GLU A 103 1.01 -15.08 -9.39
N GLU A 104 2.04 -14.77 -10.19
CA GLU A 104 3.43 -14.80 -9.71
C GLU A 104 3.68 -13.72 -8.64
N ASN A 105 3.24 -12.49 -8.92
CA ASN A 105 3.32 -11.37 -7.98
C ASN A 105 2.41 -11.57 -6.78
N LYS A 106 1.28 -12.26 -6.96
CA LYS A 106 0.39 -12.64 -5.86
C LYS A 106 1.13 -13.50 -4.85
N ALA A 107 1.73 -14.61 -5.26
CA ALA A 107 2.49 -15.50 -4.37
C ALA A 107 3.66 -14.78 -3.66
N LYS A 108 4.37 -13.90 -4.37
CA LYS A 108 5.45 -13.07 -3.79
C LYS A 108 4.93 -12.08 -2.74
N ALA A 109 3.77 -11.45 -2.98
CA ALA A 109 3.14 -10.54 -2.03
C ALA A 109 2.63 -11.26 -0.78
N GLU A 110 2.08 -12.48 -0.94
CA GLU A 110 1.63 -13.29 0.21
C GLU A 110 2.77 -13.61 1.16
N ALA A 111 3.96 -13.94 0.64
CA ALA A 111 5.15 -14.12 1.48
C ALA A 111 5.48 -12.86 2.30
N VAL A 112 5.35 -11.67 1.69
CA VAL A 112 5.53 -10.39 2.38
C VAL A 112 4.47 -10.19 3.46
N PHE A 113 3.19 -10.41 3.16
CA PHE A 113 2.11 -10.22 4.13
C PHE A 113 2.20 -11.18 5.32
N ILE A 114 2.66 -12.41 5.12
CA ILE A 114 2.97 -13.35 6.19
C ILE A 114 4.06 -12.77 7.12
N LEU A 115 5.14 -12.20 6.56
CA LEU A 115 6.19 -11.58 7.36
C LEU A 115 5.68 -10.37 8.14
N LEU A 116 4.80 -9.57 7.55
CA LEU A 116 4.14 -8.44 8.22
C LEU A 116 3.12 -8.87 9.29
N ASN A 117 2.88 -10.18 9.46
CA ASN A 117 1.86 -10.74 10.34
C ASN A 117 0.48 -10.11 10.07
N ARG A 118 0.10 -10.01 8.79
CA ARG A 118 -1.18 -9.47 8.34
C ARG A 118 -1.96 -10.52 7.54
N LYS A 119 -3.28 -10.49 7.69
CA LYS A 119 -4.20 -11.14 6.76
C LYS A 119 -4.31 -10.27 5.52
N TRP A 120 -4.71 -10.84 4.40
CA TRP A 120 -4.98 -10.10 3.18
C TRP A 120 -6.26 -10.60 2.52
N GLU A 121 -6.87 -9.71 1.74
CA GLU A 121 -7.97 -10.02 0.84
C GLU A 121 -7.59 -9.52 -0.55
N TRP A 122 -7.71 -10.41 -1.54
CA TRP A 122 -7.50 -10.06 -2.94
C TRP A 122 -8.78 -9.49 -3.52
N LEU A 123 -8.76 -8.22 -3.89
CA LEU A 123 -9.88 -7.50 -4.46
C LEU A 123 -9.68 -7.23 -5.96
N PRO A 124 -10.77 -7.01 -6.71
CA PRO A 124 -10.67 -6.49 -8.07
C PRO A 124 -9.85 -5.21 -8.12
N ASP A 125 -9.09 -5.03 -9.21
CA ASP A 125 -8.26 -3.83 -9.46
C ASP A 125 -9.14 -2.61 -9.82
N GLU A 126 -9.81 -2.06 -8.82
CA GLU A 126 -10.68 -0.89 -8.97
C GLU A 126 -10.22 0.27 -8.07
N PRO A 127 -10.63 1.52 -8.37
CA PRO A 127 -10.40 2.65 -7.47
C PRO A 127 -11.11 2.49 -6.13
N GLY A 128 -10.41 2.76 -5.04
CA GLY A 128 -10.96 2.92 -3.69
C GLY A 128 -11.08 1.64 -2.86
N PHE A 129 -10.71 0.47 -3.37
CA PHE A 129 -10.92 -0.83 -2.71
C PHE A 129 -12.35 -0.95 -2.11
N VAL A 130 -12.55 -1.67 -1.01
CA VAL A 130 -13.85 -1.77 -0.33
C VAL A 130 -13.93 -0.79 0.83
N SER A 131 -13.00 -0.87 1.79
CA SER A 131 -13.06 -0.09 3.03
C SER A 131 -12.96 1.43 2.80
N PRO A 132 -12.01 1.95 2.02
CA PRO A 132 -11.95 3.38 1.70
C PRO A 132 -13.20 3.86 0.95
N ARG A 133 -13.76 3.03 0.06
CA ARG A 133 -14.98 3.35 -0.68
C ARG A 133 -16.18 3.50 0.24
N VAL A 134 -16.37 2.57 1.19
CA VAL A 134 -17.44 2.64 2.18
C VAL A 134 -17.30 3.88 3.07
N VAL A 135 -16.11 4.13 3.62
CA VAL A 135 -15.89 5.30 4.49
C VAL A 135 -16.09 6.61 3.75
N SER A 136 -15.62 6.70 2.50
CA SER A 136 -15.85 7.87 1.65
C SER A 136 -17.34 8.14 1.42
N MET A 137 -18.15 7.08 1.21
CA MET A 137 -19.60 7.22 1.06
C MET A 137 -20.28 7.72 2.34
N ILE A 138 -19.85 7.24 3.52
CA ILE A 138 -20.37 7.73 4.80
C ILE A 138 -20.05 9.23 5.00
N ILE A 139 -18.83 9.64 4.68
CA ILE A 139 -18.41 11.04 4.77
C ILE A 139 -19.23 11.91 3.81
N ASN A 140 -19.44 11.45 2.58
CA ASN A 140 -20.26 12.17 1.60
C ASN A 140 -21.69 12.36 2.08
N GLU A 141 -22.30 11.32 2.66
CA GLU A 141 -23.66 11.40 3.23
C GLU A 141 -23.72 12.39 4.40
N ALA A 142 -22.76 12.34 5.33
CA ALA A 142 -22.69 13.28 6.44
C ALA A 142 -22.54 14.74 5.97
N PHE A 143 -21.75 14.96 4.93
CA PHE A 143 -21.60 16.27 4.30
C PHE A 143 -22.92 16.77 3.68
N MET A 144 -23.65 15.90 3.00
CA MET A 144 -24.96 16.25 2.42
C MET A 144 -26.01 16.54 3.50
N ALA A 145 -26.08 15.73 4.56
CA ALA A 145 -26.99 15.94 5.68
C ALA A 145 -26.74 17.27 6.42
N LEU A 146 -25.46 17.68 6.54
CA LEU A 146 -25.09 18.99 7.07
C LEU A 146 -25.58 20.13 6.16
N ALA A 147 -25.39 19.99 4.84
CA ALA A 147 -25.88 20.98 3.87
C ALA A 147 -27.42 21.12 3.88
N GLU A 148 -28.13 20.03 4.18
CA GLU A 148 -29.59 20.01 4.34
C GLU A 148 -30.07 20.45 5.74
N ASN A 149 -29.16 20.80 6.65
CA ASN A 149 -29.45 21.21 8.03
C ASN A 149 -30.23 20.13 8.83
N VAL A 150 -29.96 18.84 8.58
CA VAL A 150 -30.60 17.73 9.31
C VAL A 150 -30.19 17.72 10.79
N SER A 151 -28.96 18.15 11.10
CA SER A 151 -28.45 18.32 12.46
C SER A 151 -27.57 19.57 12.51
N THR A 152 -27.94 20.54 13.35
CA THR A 152 -27.21 21.79 13.60
C THR A 152 -26.32 21.71 14.84
#